data_AF-A0A6S5IT43-F1
#
_entry.id   AF-A0A6S5IT43-F1
#
_cell.length_a   1.000
_cell.length_b   1.000
_cell.length_c   1.000
_cell.angle_alpha   90.00
_cell.angle_beta   90.00
_cell.angle_gamma   90.00
#
_symmetry.space_group_name_H-M   'P 1'
#
loop_
_entity.id
_entity.type
_entity.pdbx_description
1 polymer ?
#
loop_
_entity_poly.entity_id
_entity_poly.type
_entity_poly.pdbx_seq_one_letter_code
_entity_poly.pdbx_strand_id
1 'polypeptide(L)'
;MKKHIFLGALWLVLPALSLSAMAADYLVEQSAGDGQLNVVTSAKDQLTLGDDGFLGPFASEGDKVTWTVAVPSAGEYQLRLFFNAKWGGKKNTLVVNGGEPVQIDFPQTGEAGEEKVLPVTLQEGSNSISFGKAPNDWGYMFVKWIKIAAK
;
A
#
# COMPACT_ATOMS: atom_id res chain seq x y z
N MET A 1 -69.91 -16.83 -4.46
CA MET A 1 -68.70 -16.72 -3.60
C MET A 1 -67.49 -16.41 -4.47
N LYS A 2 -67.10 -15.14 -4.63
CA LYS A 2 -65.88 -14.74 -5.34
C LYS A 2 -64.86 -14.28 -4.28
N LYS A 3 -63.81 -15.08 -4.08
CA LYS A 3 -62.71 -14.73 -3.17
C LYS A 3 -61.74 -13.83 -3.94
N HIS A 4 -61.66 -12.56 -3.54
CA HIS A 4 -60.63 -11.65 -4.01
C HIS A 4 -59.37 -11.88 -3.17
N ILE A 5 -58.29 -12.30 -3.82
CA ILE A 5 -56.96 -12.42 -3.23
C ILE A 5 -56.29 -11.05 -3.39
N PHE A 6 -55.98 -10.41 -2.27
CA PHE A 6 -55.11 -9.22 -2.24
C PHE A 6 -53.65 -9.68 -2.32
N LEU A 7 -52.95 -9.32 -3.38
CA LEU A 7 -51.50 -9.43 -3.47
C LEU A 7 -50.89 -8.15 -2.86
N GLY A 8 -50.37 -8.26 -1.63
CA GLY A 8 -49.60 -7.20 -1.00
C GLY A 8 -48.19 -7.15 -1.62
N ALA A 9 -47.80 -5.99 -2.16
CA ALA A 9 -46.45 -5.75 -2.63
C ALA A 9 -45.51 -5.62 -1.42
N LEU A 10 -44.64 -6.61 -1.22
CA LEU A 10 -43.56 -6.55 -0.23
C LEU A 10 -42.45 -5.63 -0.78
N TRP A 11 -42.40 -4.38 -0.32
CA TRP A 11 -41.28 -3.49 -0.58
C TRP A 11 -40.10 -3.90 0.29
N LEU A 12 -39.11 -4.56 -0.33
CA LEU A 12 -37.80 -4.80 0.27
C LEU A 12 -37.07 -3.46 0.39
N VAL A 13 -37.08 -2.87 1.57
CA VAL A 13 -36.17 -1.76 1.89
C VAL A 13 -34.79 -2.37 2.10
N LEU A 14 -33.96 -2.33 1.04
CA LEU A 14 -32.52 -2.58 1.21
C LEU A 14 -31.97 -1.45 2.08
N PRO A 15 -31.32 -1.73 3.22
CA PRO A 15 -30.66 -0.68 3.97
C PRO A 15 -29.60 -0.07 3.06
N ALA A 16 -29.68 1.24 2.83
CA ALA A 16 -28.58 1.99 2.25
C ALA A 16 -27.42 1.89 3.25
N LEU A 17 -26.45 1.01 2.97
CA LEU A 17 -25.18 1.00 3.68
C LEU A 17 -24.60 2.41 3.54
N SER A 18 -24.50 3.12 4.66
CA SER A 18 -23.96 4.47 4.66
C SER A 18 -22.49 4.42 4.27
N LEU A 19 -22.04 5.39 3.47
CA LEU A 19 -20.63 5.52 3.07
C LEU A 19 -19.68 5.51 4.29
N SER A 20 -20.15 6.00 5.43
CA SER A 20 -19.44 5.98 6.72
C SER A 20 -19.17 4.58 7.29
N ALA A 21 -20.05 3.59 7.04
CA ALA A 21 -19.83 2.22 7.49
C ALA A 21 -18.82 1.48 6.59
N MET A 22 -18.77 1.81 5.29
CA MET A 22 -17.77 1.28 4.34
C MET A 22 -16.35 1.79 4.63
N ALA A 23 -16.22 2.99 5.21
CA ALA A 23 -14.92 3.54 5.57
C ALA A 23 -14.29 2.85 6.80
N ALA A 24 -15.07 2.32 7.75
CA ALA A 24 -14.53 1.73 8.98
C ALA A 24 -13.81 0.38 8.77
N ASP A 25 -14.14 -0.36 7.70
CA ASP A 25 -13.54 -1.66 7.37
C ASP A 25 -12.68 -1.62 6.08
N TYR A 26 -12.31 -0.42 5.61
CA TYR A 26 -11.52 -0.29 4.39
C TYR A 26 -10.11 -0.87 4.58
N LEU A 27 -9.84 -2.00 3.93
CA LEU A 27 -8.54 -2.66 3.89
C LEU A 27 -8.23 -3.12 2.46
N VAL A 28 -7.17 -2.60 1.87
CA VAL A 28 -6.68 -3.04 0.55
C VAL A 28 -5.22 -3.46 0.68
N GLU A 29 -4.91 -4.67 0.24
CA GLU A 29 -3.54 -5.20 0.15
C GLU A 29 -3.08 -5.23 -1.32
N GLN A 30 -1.83 -4.84 -1.58
CA GLN A 30 -1.16 -5.06 -2.86
C GLN A 30 0.23 -5.62 -2.62
N SER A 31 0.60 -6.63 -3.39
CA SER A 31 1.96 -7.18 -3.36
C SER A 31 2.94 -6.21 -4.01
N ALA A 32 4.24 -6.38 -3.77
CA ALA A 32 5.26 -5.60 -4.45
C ALA A 32 5.27 -5.85 -5.97
N GLY A 33 4.82 -7.02 -6.42
CA GLY A 33 4.70 -7.37 -7.84
C GLY A 33 3.55 -6.68 -8.57
N ASP A 34 2.56 -6.16 -7.84
CA ASP A 34 1.44 -5.40 -8.43
C ASP A 34 1.83 -3.94 -8.74
N GLY A 35 2.96 -3.48 -8.20
CA GLY A 35 3.45 -2.12 -8.39
C GLY A 35 4.20 -1.92 -9.70
N GLN A 36 4.11 -0.71 -10.25
CA GLN A 36 4.95 -0.30 -11.38
C GLN A 36 6.39 -0.06 -10.90
N LEU A 37 7.36 -0.69 -11.55
CA LEU A 37 8.77 -0.58 -11.17
C LEU A 37 9.51 0.48 -12.00
N ASN A 38 10.32 1.30 -11.32
CA ASN A 38 11.44 1.99 -11.93
C ASN A 38 12.73 1.29 -11.48
N VAL A 39 13.41 0.66 -12.43
CA VAL A 39 14.55 -0.20 -12.18
C VAL A 39 15.79 0.47 -12.74
N VAL A 40 16.73 0.85 -11.87
CA VAL A 40 18.01 1.40 -12.32
C VAL A 40 18.95 0.25 -12.62
N THR A 41 19.55 0.25 -13.82
CA THR A 41 20.43 -0.83 -14.25
C THR A 41 21.64 -0.95 -13.33
N SER A 42 21.87 -2.15 -12.80
CA SER A 42 22.98 -2.46 -11.90
C SER A 42 23.57 -3.82 -12.25
N ALA A 43 24.90 -3.92 -12.26
CA ALA A 43 25.59 -5.16 -12.62
C ALA A 43 25.55 -6.23 -11.52
N LYS A 44 25.22 -5.84 -10.28
CA LYS A 44 25.29 -6.73 -9.10
C LYS A 44 24.00 -6.75 -8.31
N ASP A 45 23.48 -5.56 -7.98
CA ASP A 45 22.37 -5.40 -7.06
C ASP A 45 21.16 -4.87 -7.82
N GLN A 46 20.72 -5.64 -8.82
CA GLN A 46 19.57 -5.28 -9.65
C GLN A 46 18.28 -5.44 -8.82
N LEU A 47 17.43 -4.39 -8.80
CA LEU A 47 16.10 -4.48 -8.21
C LEU A 47 15.29 -5.57 -8.94
N THR A 48 14.91 -6.62 -8.20
CA THR A 48 14.14 -7.75 -8.75
C THR A 48 13.10 -8.22 -7.74
N LEU A 49 12.00 -8.78 -8.25
CA LEU A 49 11.07 -9.54 -7.42
C LEU A 49 11.65 -10.94 -7.21
N GLY A 50 11.88 -11.33 -5.96
CA GLY A 50 12.31 -12.67 -5.59
C GLY A 50 11.14 -13.66 -5.52
N ASP A 51 11.45 -14.95 -5.58
CA ASP A 51 10.47 -16.03 -5.45
C ASP A 51 9.79 -16.08 -4.07
N ASP A 52 10.40 -15.43 -3.07
CA ASP A 52 9.85 -15.24 -1.72
C ASP A 52 8.82 -14.10 -1.64
N GLY A 53 8.58 -13.41 -2.76
CA GLY A 53 7.67 -12.28 -2.90
C GLY A 53 8.27 -10.94 -2.47
N PHE A 54 9.52 -10.88 -2.01
CA PHE A 54 10.18 -9.63 -1.72
C PHE A 54 10.74 -9.00 -2.99
N LEU A 55 10.40 -7.74 -3.22
CA LEU A 55 11.05 -6.88 -4.20
C LEU A 55 12.25 -6.20 -3.54
N GLY A 56 13.43 -6.41 -4.12
CA GLY A 56 14.67 -5.80 -3.67
C GLY A 56 15.91 -6.40 -4.35
N PRO A 57 17.11 -5.99 -3.97
CA PRO A 57 17.35 -4.85 -3.08
C PRO A 57 17.05 -3.52 -3.78
N PHE A 58 16.51 -2.54 -3.04
CA PHE A 58 16.53 -1.13 -3.48
C PHE A 58 17.96 -0.57 -3.29
N ALA A 59 18.88 -0.94 -4.18
CA ALA A 59 20.32 -0.71 -4.02
C ALA A 59 20.86 0.45 -4.86
N SER A 60 20.18 0.82 -5.94
CA SER A 60 20.55 1.94 -6.80
C SER A 60 19.68 3.16 -6.51
N GLU A 61 20.28 4.36 -6.53
CA GLU A 61 19.49 5.59 -6.36
C GLU A 61 18.54 5.70 -7.56
N GLY A 62 17.25 5.88 -7.30
CA GLY A 62 16.19 5.84 -8.30
C GLY A 62 15.42 4.52 -8.36
N ASP A 63 15.93 3.43 -7.77
CA ASP A 63 15.14 2.19 -7.64
C ASP A 63 13.85 2.47 -6.87
N LYS A 64 12.71 2.12 -7.47
CA LYS A 64 11.40 2.48 -6.92
C LYS A 64 10.31 1.54 -7.38
N VAL A 65 9.31 1.36 -6.52
CA VAL A 65 8.02 0.75 -6.84
C VAL A 65 6.92 1.77 -6.57
N THR A 66 5.93 1.82 -7.47
CA THR A 66 4.76 2.70 -7.36
C THR A 66 3.49 1.89 -7.45
N TRP A 67 2.71 1.88 -6.37
CA TRP A 67 1.37 1.29 -6.31
C TRP A 67 0.31 2.34 -6.60
N THR A 68 -0.80 1.89 -7.20
CA THR A 68 -2.01 2.71 -7.37
C THR A 68 -3.12 2.12 -6.53
N VAL A 69 -3.61 2.88 -5.54
CA VAL A 69 -4.67 2.46 -4.60
C VAL A 69 -5.88 3.39 -4.72
N ALA A 70 -7.09 2.86 -4.62
CA ALA A 70 -8.32 3.65 -4.71
C ALA A 70 -9.07 3.66 -3.37
N VAL A 71 -9.17 4.81 -2.71
CA VAL A 71 -9.85 4.93 -1.40
C VAL A 71 -11.24 5.56 -1.51
N PRO A 72 -12.20 5.23 -0.63
CA PRO A 72 -13.60 5.67 -0.76
C PRO A 72 -13.84 7.13 -0.36
N SER A 73 -12.90 7.76 0.36
CA SER A 73 -13.00 9.15 0.78
C SER A 73 -11.61 9.74 1.04
N ALA A 74 -11.47 11.06 0.89
CA ALA A 74 -10.24 11.75 1.25
C ALA A 74 -10.05 11.73 2.78
N GLY A 75 -8.81 11.59 3.25
CA GLY A 75 -8.51 11.60 4.69
C GLY A 75 -7.16 10.97 5.07
N GLU A 76 -6.96 10.80 6.38
CA GLU A 76 -5.82 10.06 6.93
C GLU A 76 -6.06 8.55 6.88
N TYR A 77 -5.07 7.80 6.41
CA TYR A 77 -5.05 6.35 6.37
C TYR A 77 -3.76 5.81 6.99
N GLN A 78 -3.77 4.54 7.35
CA GLN A 78 -2.59 3.79 7.75
C GLN A 78 -2.05 3.01 6.54
N LEU A 79 -0.86 3.40 6.07
CA LEU A 79 -0.05 2.57 5.16
C LEU A 79 0.76 1.58 6.01
N ARG A 80 0.45 0.30 5.92
CA ARG A 80 1.24 -0.78 6.50
C ARG A 80 2.17 -1.32 5.43
N LEU A 81 3.46 -1.14 5.62
CA LEU A 81 4.49 -1.62 4.70
C LEU A 81 5.16 -2.85 5.33
N PHE A 82 5.11 -3.98 4.63
CA PHE A 82 5.86 -5.17 5.05
C PHE A 82 7.23 -5.18 4.38
N PHE A 83 8.27 -5.16 5.20
CA PHE A 83 9.62 -4.85 4.77
C PHE A 83 10.62 -5.82 5.38
N ASN A 84 11.77 -6.01 4.72
CA ASN A 84 12.90 -6.77 5.26
C ASN A 84 14.15 -5.90 5.21
N ALA A 85 14.66 -5.50 6.37
CA ALA A 85 15.88 -4.73 6.57
C ALA A 85 16.98 -5.63 7.12
N LYS A 86 17.22 -6.80 6.51
CA LYS A 86 18.34 -7.64 6.93
C LYS A 86 19.66 -6.87 6.80
N TRP A 87 20.62 -7.24 7.65
CA TRP A 87 21.96 -6.64 7.66
C TRP A 87 21.99 -5.16 8.09
N GLY A 88 21.16 -4.75 9.06
CA GLY A 88 21.23 -3.45 9.73
C GLY A 88 20.06 -2.50 9.45
N GLY A 89 19.99 -1.39 10.18
CA GLY A 89 19.00 -0.34 9.92
C GLY A 89 19.20 0.33 8.54
N LYS A 90 18.12 0.86 7.96
CA LYS A 90 18.07 1.40 6.61
C LYS A 90 17.33 2.73 6.59
N LYS A 91 17.55 3.52 5.52
CA LYS A 91 16.75 4.71 5.25
C LYS A 91 16.29 4.68 3.80
N ASN A 92 14.98 4.79 3.59
CA ASN A 92 14.33 4.80 2.28
C ASN A 92 13.19 5.83 2.27
N THR A 93 12.72 6.18 1.09
CA THR A 93 11.80 7.30 0.90
C THR A 93 10.43 6.83 0.42
N LEU A 94 9.38 7.45 0.98
CA LEU A 94 7.99 7.34 0.54
C LEU A 94 7.54 8.65 -0.12
N VAL A 95 6.81 8.56 -1.23
CA VAL A 95 6.15 9.70 -1.89
C VAL A 95 4.69 9.34 -2.16
N VAL A 96 3.77 10.19 -1.72
CA VAL A 96 2.32 10.02 -1.95
C VAL A 96 1.84 11.09 -2.93
N ASN A 97 1.12 10.67 -3.99
CA ASN A 97 0.56 11.54 -5.03
C ASN A 97 1.57 12.53 -5.66
N GLY A 98 2.84 12.14 -5.75
CA GLY A 98 3.91 13.01 -6.27
C GLY A 98 4.24 14.21 -5.38
N GLY A 99 3.77 14.23 -4.13
CA GLY A 99 4.04 15.29 -3.15
C GLY A 99 5.45 15.22 -2.55
N GLU A 100 5.62 15.88 -1.41
CA GLU A 100 6.91 15.97 -0.73
C GLU A 100 7.45 14.58 -0.32
N PRO A 101 8.71 14.26 -0.64
CA PRO A 101 9.34 13.02 -0.21
C PRO A 101 9.51 12.94 1.31
N VAL A 102 9.10 11.81 1.89
CA VAL A 102 9.26 11.53 3.32
C VAL A 102 10.30 10.43 3.49
N GLN A 103 11.47 10.78 4.03
CA GLN A 103 12.49 9.81 4.40
C GLN A 103 12.10 9.09 5.69
N ILE A 104 12.27 7.77 5.68
CA ILE A 104 11.84 6.89 6.77
C ILE A 104 13.03 6.07 7.23
N ASP A 105 13.29 6.11 8.54
CA ASP A 105 14.23 5.19 9.19
C ASP A 105 13.55 3.85 9.50
N PHE A 106 14.18 2.78 9.01
CA PHE A 106 13.77 1.40 9.22
C PHE A 106 14.74 0.72 10.18
N PRO A 107 14.25 0.09 11.28
CA PRO A 107 15.10 -0.73 12.13
C PRO A 107 15.58 -1.96 11.37
N GLN A 108 16.65 -2.59 11.86
CA GLN A 108 17.06 -3.91 11.38
C GLN A 108 15.96 -4.94 11.67
N THR A 109 15.72 -5.84 10.71
CA THR A 109 14.83 -7.00 10.89
C THR A 109 15.60 -8.32 10.73
N GLY A 110 14.94 -9.43 11.06
CA GLY A 110 15.34 -10.76 10.58
C GLY A 110 14.97 -11.00 9.11
N GLU A 111 15.23 -12.22 8.61
CA GLU A 111 14.94 -12.60 7.21
C GLU A 111 13.45 -12.70 6.89
N ALA A 112 12.60 -12.95 7.89
CA ALA A 112 11.15 -13.00 7.69
C ALA A 112 10.53 -11.62 7.35
N GLY A 113 11.22 -10.53 7.68
CA GLY A 113 10.67 -9.17 7.58
C GLY A 113 9.65 -8.84 8.69
N GLU A 114 9.24 -7.58 8.73
CA GLU A 114 8.34 -7.00 9.73
C GLU A 114 7.39 -5.98 9.08
N GLU A 115 6.31 -5.62 9.78
CA GLU A 115 5.39 -4.55 9.38
C GLU A 115 5.81 -3.22 10.01
N LYS A 116 5.81 -2.14 9.22
CA LYS A 116 5.86 -0.76 9.71
C LYS A 116 4.59 -0.02 9.31
N VAL A 117 3.96 0.67 10.25
CA VAL A 117 2.78 1.50 10.00
C VAL A 117 3.21 2.96 9.82
N LEU A 118 2.74 3.59 8.74
CA LEU A 118 3.04 4.95 8.34
C LEU A 118 1.73 5.72 8.14
N PRO A 119 1.54 6.88 8.75
CA PRO A 119 0.39 7.73 8.44
C PRO A 119 0.56 8.32 7.03
N VAL A 120 -0.50 8.26 6.23
CA VAL A 120 -0.56 8.90 4.90
C VAL A 120 -1.86 9.66 4.74
N THR A 121 -1.83 10.77 3.99
CA THR A 121 -3.05 11.47 3.58
C THR A 121 -3.36 11.11 2.14
N LEU A 122 -4.58 10.65 1.88
CA LEU A 122 -5.03 10.20 0.56
C LEU A 122 -6.24 11.03 0.12
N GLN A 123 -6.38 11.22 -1.19
CA GLN A 123 -7.54 11.83 -1.83
C GLN A 123 -8.61 10.77 -2.12
N GLU A 124 -9.88 11.15 -2.22
CA GLU A 124 -10.91 10.21 -2.69
C GLU A 124 -10.58 9.67 -4.09
N GLY A 125 -10.81 8.38 -4.30
CA GLY A 125 -10.46 7.70 -5.54
C GLY A 125 -8.98 7.34 -5.60
N SER A 126 -8.39 7.46 -6.79
CA SER A 126 -7.06 6.94 -7.10
C SER A 126 -5.93 7.75 -6.49
N ASN A 127 -4.97 7.07 -5.86
CA ASN A 127 -3.76 7.62 -5.25
C ASN A 127 -2.55 6.81 -5.69
N SER A 128 -1.42 7.48 -5.90
CA SER A 128 -0.13 6.83 -6.14
C SER A 128 0.70 6.80 -4.86
N ILE A 129 1.24 5.64 -4.51
CA ILE A 129 2.15 5.46 -3.38
C ILE A 129 3.46 4.92 -3.93
N SER A 130 4.52 5.71 -3.83
CA SER A 130 5.85 5.34 -4.31
C SER A 130 6.81 5.10 -3.16
N PHE A 131 7.53 3.99 -3.20
CA PHE A 131 8.58 3.64 -2.24
C PHE A 131 9.87 3.29 -2.99
N GLY A 132 11.01 3.78 -2.51
CA GLY A 132 12.26 3.50 -3.18
C GLY A 132 13.48 4.10 -2.50
N LYS A 133 14.61 4.04 -3.19
CA LYS A 133 15.85 4.67 -2.75
C LYS A 133 16.03 6.03 -3.43
N ALA A 134 15.86 7.10 -2.68
CA ALA A 134 16.07 8.48 -3.12
C ALA A 134 17.52 8.95 -2.86
N PRO A 135 17.90 10.18 -3.27
CA PRO A 135 19.17 10.76 -2.86
C PRO A 135 19.29 10.82 -1.33
N ASN A 136 20.46 10.51 -0.79
CA ASN A 136 20.77 10.45 0.65
C ASN A 136 20.10 9.30 1.45
N ASP A 137 19.41 8.38 0.77
CA ASP A 137 18.97 7.11 1.36
C ASP A 137 20.10 6.08 1.37
N TRP A 138 20.00 5.04 2.20
CA TRP A 138 21.06 4.03 2.31
C TRP A 138 20.60 2.61 2.63
N GLY A 139 21.44 1.68 2.17
CA GLY A 139 21.40 0.26 2.44
C GLY A 139 20.39 -0.53 1.60
N TYR A 140 20.45 -1.85 1.72
CA TYR A 140 19.60 -2.76 0.95
C TYR A 140 18.25 -2.98 1.61
N MET A 141 17.23 -2.40 1.02
CA MET A 141 15.86 -2.57 1.46
C MET A 141 15.14 -3.60 0.59
N PHE A 142 14.19 -4.33 1.17
CA PHE A 142 13.29 -5.24 0.46
C PHE A 142 11.85 -5.00 0.95
N VAL A 143 10.87 -5.05 0.07
CA VAL A 143 9.44 -4.87 0.42
C VAL A 143 8.60 -5.99 -0.18
N LYS A 144 7.57 -6.46 0.53
CA LYS A 144 6.74 -7.58 0.09
C LYS A 144 5.34 -7.17 -0.32
N TRP A 145 4.71 -6.30 0.46
CA TRP A 145 3.37 -5.80 0.20
C TRP A 145 3.13 -4.49 0.95
N ILE A 146 2.09 -3.79 0.51
CA ILE A 146 1.47 -2.68 1.23
C ILE A 146 0.04 -3.04 1.62
N LYS A 147 -0.44 -2.51 2.74
CA LYS A 147 -1.86 -2.46 3.09
C LYS A 147 -2.27 -1.03 3.37
N ILE A 148 -3.42 -0.62 2.87
CA ILE A 148 -4.07 0.63 3.25
C ILE A 148 -5.25 0.28 4.14
N ALA A 149 -5.23 0.79 5.36
CA ALA A 149 -6.33 0.66 6.30
C ALA A 149 -6.88 2.05 6.66
N ALA A 150 -8.20 2.16 6.82
CA ALA A 150 -8.77 3.33 7.48
C ALA A 150 -8.28 3.43 8.94
N LYS A 151 -8.28 4.66 9.47
CA LYS A 151 -7.86 4.96 10.83
C LYS A 151 -9.01 4.83 11.83
#